data_AF-A0A8S2JSE5-F1
#
_entry.id   AF-A0A8S2JSE5-F1
#
_cell.length_a   1.000
_cell.length_b   1.000
_cell.length_c   1.000
_cell.angle_alpha   90.00
_cell.angle_beta   90.00
_cell.angle_gamma   90.00
#
_symmetry.space_group_name_H-M   'P 1'
#
loop_
_entity.id
_entity.type
_entity.pdbx_description
1 polymer ?
#
loop_
_entity_poly.entity_id
_entity_poly.type
_entity_poly.pdbx_seq_one_letter_code
_entity_poly.pdbx_strand_id
1 'polypeptide(L)'
;MRIFRACILPVLLYGSEVWSLTMAQERRLNTFYMACLRTLVGVTLGDRISNEKLLELSGQPNLENIMRRNRLRWFGHVNRMEDVEKKPKLLKKVMFSYFLDARRPQNAGVRKRWEDKIADDIAKFGIKNWRRETMDKDKWRQITNKYVQIKPVHSIIQKLVHEYKELANRRRVEELARSSQANTTSTVTSQTPPMSTGVVTNICPNCDQVCKNQRGVKIHRRTCDKKVVKQTPMGQGLV
;
A
#
# COMPACT_ATOMS: atom_id res chain seq x y z
N MET A 1 6.48 -21.39 -14.42
CA MET A 1 5.23 -20.65 -14.68
C MET A 1 3.99 -21.52 -14.95
N ARG A 2 4.09 -22.65 -15.66
CA ARG A 2 2.92 -23.54 -15.93
C ARG A 2 2.26 -24.04 -14.64
N ILE A 3 3.05 -24.55 -13.69
CA ILE A 3 2.57 -25.04 -12.39
C ILE A 3 1.84 -23.94 -11.60
N PHE A 4 2.39 -22.73 -11.56
CA PHE A 4 1.74 -21.59 -10.90
C PHE A 4 0.34 -21.30 -11.44
N ARG A 5 0.19 -21.33 -12.77
CA ARG A 5 -1.11 -21.12 -13.43
C ARG A 5 -2.09 -22.26 -13.18
N ALA A 6 -1.60 -23.50 -13.06
CA ALA A 6 -2.44 -24.69 -12.89
C ALA A 6 -2.84 -24.94 -11.43
N CYS A 7 -1.98 -24.63 -10.46
CA CYS A 7 -2.17 -25.02 -9.07
C CYS A 7 -2.46 -23.83 -8.15
N ILE A 8 -1.72 -22.74 -8.30
CA ILE A 8 -1.77 -21.62 -7.34
C ILE A 8 -2.86 -20.62 -7.75
N LEU A 9 -2.90 -20.22 -9.03
CA LEU A 9 -3.90 -19.26 -9.54
C LEU A 9 -5.35 -19.69 -9.26
N PRO A 10 -5.76 -20.95 -9.55
CA PRO A 10 -7.15 -21.35 -9.36
C PRO A 10 -7.57 -21.32 -7.90
N VAL A 11 -6.68 -21.73 -6.99
CA VAL A 11 -6.92 -21.66 -5.54
C VAL A 11 -7.01 -20.22 -5.08
N LEU A 12 -6.07 -19.36 -5.51
CA LEU A 12 -6.06 -17.94 -5.16
C LEU A 12 -7.29 -17.19 -5.67
N LEU A 13 -7.87 -17.59 -6.79
CA LEU A 13 -8.98 -16.90 -7.45
C LEU A 13 -10.33 -17.61 -7.27
N TYR A 14 -10.38 -18.62 -6.42
CA TYR A 14 -11.60 -19.36 -6.14
C TYR A 14 -12.69 -18.42 -5.59
N GLY A 15 -13.85 -18.35 -6.26
CA GLY A 15 -14.94 -17.45 -5.85
C GLY A 15 -14.71 -15.96 -6.18
N SER A 16 -13.63 -15.60 -6.88
CA SER A 16 -13.35 -14.21 -7.28
C SER A 16 -14.44 -13.53 -8.12
N GLU A 17 -15.34 -14.34 -8.68
CA GLU A 17 -16.52 -13.91 -9.43
C GLU A 17 -17.54 -13.13 -8.59
N VAL A 18 -17.60 -13.39 -7.27
CA VAL A 18 -18.61 -12.81 -6.35
C VAL A 18 -18.00 -11.92 -5.27
N TRP A 19 -16.68 -11.75 -5.26
CA TRP A 19 -16.01 -10.96 -4.22
C TRP A 19 -16.26 -9.45 -4.35
N SER A 20 -16.62 -8.84 -3.23
CA SER A 20 -16.72 -7.39 -3.05
C SER A 20 -15.57 -6.85 -2.18
N LEU A 21 -14.34 -7.04 -2.67
CA LEU A 21 -13.14 -6.72 -1.89
C LEU A 21 -12.95 -5.22 -1.63
N THR A 22 -12.45 -4.91 -0.43
CA THR A 22 -11.91 -3.60 -0.09
C THR A 22 -10.54 -3.38 -0.74
N MET A 23 -10.10 -2.12 -0.85
CA MET A 23 -8.78 -1.80 -1.42
C MET A 23 -7.63 -2.46 -0.63
N ALA A 24 -7.77 -2.56 0.70
CA ALA A 24 -6.77 -3.22 1.54
C ALA A 24 -6.68 -4.73 1.25
N GLN A 25 -7.81 -5.39 1.02
CA GLN A 25 -7.84 -6.81 0.65
C GLN A 25 -7.26 -7.04 -0.76
N GLU A 26 -7.61 -6.19 -1.73
CA GLU A 26 -7.04 -6.24 -3.08
C GLU A 26 -5.52 -6.08 -3.05
N ARG A 27 -5.01 -5.12 -2.26
CA ARG A 27 -3.56 -4.94 -2.06
C ARG A 27 -2.91 -6.18 -1.46
N ARG A 28 -3.51 -6.80 -0.43
CA ARG A 28 -2.96 -8.03 0.19
C ARG A 28 -2.87 -9.18 -0.82
N LEU A 29 -3.91 -9.39 -1.62
CA LEU A 29 -3.90 -10.42 -2.68
C LEU A 29 -2.85 -10.12 -3.73
N ASN A 30 -2.72 -8.85 -4.15
CA ASN A 30 -1.70 -8.46 -5.11
C ASN A 30 -0.28 -8.65 -4.55
N THR A 31 -0.05 -8.32 -3.27
CA THR A 31 1.23 -8.58 -2.59
C THR A 31 1.57 -10.07 -2.58
N PHE A 32 0.61 -10.93 -2.22
CA PHE A 32 0.80 -12.39 -2.26
C PHE A 32 1.14 -12.87 -3.67
N TYR A 33 0.36 -12.44 -4.66
CA TYR A 33 0.57 -12.79 -6.06
C TYR A 33 1.96 -12.37 -6.57
N MET A 34 2.36 -11.13 -6.28
CA MET A 34 3.69 -10.61 -6.61
C MET A 34 4.80 -11.36 -5.87
N ALA A 35 4.58 -11.77 -4.61
CA ALA A 35 5.55 -12.55 -3.85
C ALA A 35 5.77 -13.93 -4.49
N CYS A 36 4.70 -14.64 -4.86
CA CYS A 36 4.80 -15.92 -5.57
C CYS A 36 5.59 -15.77 -6.89
N LEU A 37 5.32 -14.71 -7.67
CA LEU A 37 6.05 -14.46 -8.91
C LEU A 37 7.54 -14.19 -8.66
N ARG A 38 7.87 -13.41 -7.63
CA ARG A 38 9.27 -13.15 -7.25
C ARG A 38 10.00 -14.45 -6.88
N THR A 39 9.37 -15.29 -6.06
CA THR A 39 9.91 -16.60 -5.69
C THR A 39 10.13 -17.50 -6.90
N LEU A 40 9.17 -17.57 -7.82
CA LEU A 40 9.26 -18.40 -9.02
C LEU A 40 10.32 -17.94 -10.02
N VAL A 41 10.56 -16.62 -10.10
CA VAL A 41 11.59 -16.04 -10.97
C VAL A 41 12.97 -16.06 -10.27
N GLY A 42 13.00 -16.19 -8.93
CA GLY A 42 14.22 -16.22 -8.15
C GLY A 42 14.80 -14.83 -7.85
N VAL A 43 13.94 -13.83 -7.69
CA VAL A 43 14.31 -12.43 -7.41
C VAL A 43 13.82 -12.01 -6.03
N THR A 44 14.55 -11.09 -5.41
CA THR A 44 14.26 -10.52 -4.09
C THR A 44 13.77 -9.08 -4.20
N LEU A 45 13.26 -8.52 -3.11
CA LEU A 45 12.92 -7.08 -3.07
C LEU A 45 14.16 -6.18 -3.22
N GLY A 46 15.34 -6.66 -2.81
CA GLY A 46 16.61 -5.92 -2.94
C GLY A 46 17.07 -5.74 -4.38
N ASP A 47 16.57 -6.56 -5.30
CA ASP A 47 16.89 -6.46 -6.73
C ASP A 47 16.18 -5.26 -7.39
N ARG A 48 15.20 -4.66 -6.68
CA ARG A 48 14.44 -3.45 -7.09
C ARG A 48 13.76 -3.58 -8.45
N ILE A 49 13.40 -4.80 -8.85
CA ILE A 49 12.60 -5.05 -10.04
C ILE A 49 11.16 -4.59 -9.79
N SER A 50 10.65 -3.71 -10.67
CA SER A 50 9.28 -3.21 -10.59
C SER A 50 8.26 -4.35 -10.79
N ASN A 51 7.07 -4.20 -10.18
CA ASN A 51 6.00 -5.19 -10.34
C ASN A 51 5.56 -5.33 -11.80
N GLU A 52 5.54 -4.23 -12.55
CA GLU A 52 5.21 -4.20 -13.98
C GLU A 52 6.22 -5.02 -14.80
N LYS A 53 7.51 -4.82 -14.54
CA LYS A 53 8.56 -5.57 -15.23
C LYS A 53 8.49 -7.06 -14.89
N LEU A 54 8.22 -7.39 -13.63
CA LEU A 54 8.04 -8.77 -13.19
C LEU A 54 6.86 -9.47 -13.89
N LEU A 55 5.73 -8.78 -14.07
CA LEU A 55 4.57 -9.28 -14.82
C LEU A 55 4.91 -9.51 -16.29
N GLU A 56 5.59 -8.55 -16.93
CA GLU A 56 6.04 -8.66 -18.32
C GLU A 56 6.94 -9.89 -18.51
N LEU A 57 7.98 -10.01 -17.68
CA LEU A 57 8.92 -11.11 -17.72
C LEU A 57 8.22 -12.46 -17.52
N SER A 58 7.42 -12.58 -16.47
CA SER A 58 6.69 -13.81 -16.15
C SER A 58 5.58 -14.16 -17.15
N GLY A 59 5.23 -13.23 -18.05
CA GLY A 59 4.15 -13.36 -19.01
C GLY A 59 2.78 -13.50 -18.35
N GLN A 60 2.63 -12.95 -17.14
CA GLN A 60 1.37 -13.03 -16.40
C GLN A 60 0.58 -11.73 -16.49
N PRO A 61 -0.76 -11.80 -16.56
CA PRO A 61 -1.58 -10.62 -16.43
C PRO A 61 -1.58 -10.10 -14.98
N ASN A 62 -1.96 -8.83 -14.83
CA ASN A 62 -2.21 -8.25 -13.52
C ASN A 62 -3.36 -9.01 -12.82
N LEU A 63 -3.20 -9.35 -11.54
CA LEU A 63 -4.20 -10.09 -10.76
C LEU A 63 -5.56 -9.41 -10.79
N GLU A 64 -5.59 -8.08 -10.68
CA GLU A 64 -6.83 -7.33 -10.71
C GLU A 64 -7.57 -7.53 -12.03
N ASN A 65 -6.87 -7.55 -13.16
CA ASN A 65 -7.50 -7.77 -14.47
C ASN A 65 -8.10 -9.18 -14.56
N ILE A 66 -7.44 -10.19 -13.98
CA ILE A 66 -7.98 -11.55 -13.91
C ILE A 66 -9.28 -11.57 -13.08
N MET A 67 -9.28 -10.91 -11.92
CA MET A 67 -10.45 -10.80 -11.06
C MET A 67 -11.60 -10.06 -11.75
N ARG A 68 -11.31 -8.94 -12.42
CA ARG A 68 -12.28 -8.17 -13.22
C ARG A 68 -12.92 -9.04 -14.30
N ARG A 69 -12.10 -9.76 -15.06
CA ARG A 69 -12.58 -10.69 -16.09
C ARG A 69 -13.49 -11.76 -15.48
N ASN A 70 -13.11 -12.37 -14.36
CA ASN A 70 -13.91 -13.41 -13.72
C ASN A 70 -15.29 -12.86 -13.29
N ARG A 71 -15.31 -11.68 -12.64
CA ARG A 71 -16.55 -10.98 -12.27
C ARG A 71 -17.43 -10.65 -13.49
N LEU A 72 -16.85 -10.06 -14.54
CA LEU A 72 -17.59 -9.70 -15.76
C LEU A 72 -18.09 -10.93 -16.53
N ARG A 73 -17.33 -12.02 -16.54
CA ARG A 73 -17.75 -13.29 -17.16
C ARG A 73 -18.96 -13.88 -16.45
N TRP A 74 -18.94 -13.88 -15.11
CA TRP A 74 -20.07 -14.27 -14.28
C TRP A 74 -21.27 -13.35 -14.46
N PHE A 75 -21.06 -12.04 -14.42
CA PHE A 75 -22.10 -11.03 -14.66
C PHE A 75 -22.82 -11.23 -16.00
N GLY A 76 -22.08 -11.43 -17.09
CA GLY A 76 -22.68 -11.70 -18.39
C GLY A 76 -23.45 -13.03 -18.41
N HIS A 77 -23.00 -14.05 -17.68
CA HIS A 77 -23.74 -15.30 -17.54
C HIS A 77 -25.07 -15.09 -16.82
N VAL A 78 -25.07 -14.35 -15.71
CA VAL A 78 -26.31 -14.03 -14.98
C VAL A 78 -27.27 -13.19 -15.82
N ASN A 79 -26.77 -12.21 -16.60
CA ASN A 79 -27.62 -11.42 -17.49
C ASN A 79 -28.33 -12.28 -18.56
N ARG A 80 -27.64 -13.30 -19.09
CA ARG A 80 -28.19 -14.25 -20.08
C ARG A 80 -29.07 -15.34 -19.48
N MET A 81 -29.16 -15.47 -18.15
CA MET A 81 -30.05 -16.47 -17.57
C MET A 81 -31.51 -16.14 -17.94
N GLU A 82 -32.17 -17.12 -18.55
CA GLU A 82 -33.60 -17.06 -18.85
C GLU A 82 -34.42 -17.00 -17.57
N ASP A 83 -35.49 -16.22 -17.66
CA ASP A 83 -36.47 -16.09 -16.60
C ASP A 83 -37.41 -17.30 -16.65
N VAL A 84 -37.61 -17.97 -15.53
CA VAL A 84 -38.55 -19.09 -15.44
C VAL A 84 -39.93 -18.50 -15.18
N GLU A 85 -40.93 -18.82 -16.01
CA GLU A 85 -42.31 -18.31 -15.86
C GLU A 85 -42.41 -16.78 -15.78
N LYS A 86 -41.61 -16.05 -16.58
CA LYS A 86 -41.51 -14.57 -16.56
C LYS A 86 -41.04 -14.00 -15.19
N LYS A 87 -40.53 -14.82 -14.28
CA LYS A 87 -39.93 -14.39 -13.01
C LYS A 87 -38.41 -14.44 -13.13
N PRO A 88 -37.70 -13.34 -12.88
CA PRO A 88 -36.25 -13.38 -12.86
C PRO A 88 -35.78 -14.31 -11.74
N LYS A 89 -34.82 -15.17 -12.07
CA LYS A 89 -34.18 -16.08 -11.10
C LYS A 89 -33.67 -15.28 -9.90
N LEU A 90 -33.63 -15.91 -8.72
CA LEU A 90 -33.21 -15.25 -7.48
C LEU A 90 -31.86 -14.54 -7.63
N LEU A 91 -30.89 -15.14 -8.33
CA LEU A 91 -29.59 -14.51 -8.58
C LEU A 91 -29.71 -13.21 -9.40
N LYS A 92 -30.54 -13.22 -10.45
CA LYS A 92 -30.83 -12.05 -11.28
C LYS A 92 -31.54 -10.99 -10.44
N LYS A 93 -32.48 -11.38 -9.58
CA LYS A 93 -33.11 -10.47 -8.61
C LYS A 93 -32.07 -9.88 -7.66
N VAL A 94 -31.26 -10.66 -6.97
CA VAL A 94 -30.25 -10.17 -6.01
C VAL A 94 -29.20 -9.27 -6.68
N MET A 95 -28.83 -9.55 -7.94
CA MET A 95 -27.87 -8.75 -8.69
C MET A 95 -28.45 -7.51 -9.37
N PHE A 96 -29.75 -7.48 -9.65
CA PHE A 96 -30.41 -6.36 -10.33
C PHE A 96 -31.41 -5.62 -9.45
N SER A 97 -31.71 -6.09 -8.24
CA SER A 97 -32.70 -5.49 -7.32
C SER A 97 -32.28 -4.11 -6.84
N TYR A 98 -30.99 -3.82 -6.80
CA TYR A 98 -30.47 -2.55 -6.30
C TYR A 98 -30.06 -1.57 -7.41
N PHE A 99 -30.14 -1.97 -8.69
CA PHE A 99 -30.04 -1.04 -9.83
C PHE A 99 -31.28 -0.12 -9.94
N LEU A 100 -32.31 -0.36 -9.13
CA LEU A 100 -33.53 0.45 -9.03
C LEU A 100 -33.36 1.44 -7.86
N ASP A 101 -32.77 2.60 -8.14
CA ASP A 101 -32.94 3.89 -7.45
C ASP A 101 -32.97 3.96 -5.91
N ALA A 102 -32.03 3.32 -5.21
CA ALA A 102 -31.82 3.60 -3.78
C ALA A 102 -30.56 4.44 -3.53
N ARG A 103 -30.73 5.77 -3.38
CA ARG A 103 -29.68 6.66 -2.88
C ARG A 103 -29.27 6.21 -1.46
N ARG A 104 -27.97 6.02 -1.23
CA ARG A 104 -27.42 5.49 0.02
C ARG A 104 -27.76 6.39 1.23
N PRO A 105 -28.02 5.84 2.43
CA PRO A 105 -27.93 6.61 3.67
C PRO A 105 -26.49 7.10 3.86
N GLN A 106 -26.32 8.41 4.08
CA GLN A 106 -25.02 9.11 4.13
C GLN A 106 -24.03 8.55 5.16
N ASN A 107 -24.54 7.81 6.16
CA ASN A 107 -23.79 7.42 7.37
C ASN A 107 -23.45 5.92 7.45
N ALA A 108 -23.83 5.11 6.45
CA ALA A 108 -23.46 3.69 6.42
C ALA A 108 -22.11 3.54 5.70
N GLY A 109 -21.03 3.35 6.47
CA GLY A 109 -19.65 3.24 5.98
C GLY A 109 -19.45 2.37 4.74
N VAL A 110 -18.33 2.57 4.04
CA VAL A 110 -18.08 2.06 2.68
C VAL A 110 -17.78 0.55 2.67
N ARG A 111 -18.79 -0.31 2.90
CA ARG A 111 -18.76 -1.65 2.31
C ARG A 111 -18.98 -1.49 0.81
N LYS A 112 -17.97 -1.83 0.00
CA LYS A 112 -18.13 -1.89 -1.47
C LYS A 112 -19.13 -2.99 -1.76
N ARG A 113 -20.18 -2.70 -2.53
CA ARG A 113 -21.09 -3.74 -3.01
C ARG A 113 -20.46 -4.46 -4.19
N TRP A 114 -20.96 -5.65 -4.49
CA TRP A 114 -20.52 -6.36 -5.69
C TRP A 114 -20.90 -5.59 -6.97
N GLU A 115 -22.08 -4.96 -6.98
CA GLU A 115 -22.53 -4.11 -8.09
C GLU A 115 -21.63 -2.89 -8.33
N ASP A 116 -21.23 -2.18 -7.26
CA ASP A 116 -20.28 -1.06 -7.37
C ASP A 116 -18.98 -1.50 -8.06
N LYS A 117 -18.53 -2.73 -7.79
CA LYS A 117 -17.36 -3.33 -8.44
C LYS A 117 -17.62 -3.62 -9.90
N ILE A 118 -18.79 -4.17 -10.25
CA ILE A 118 -19.16 -4.39 -11.65
C ILE A 118 -19.27 -3.08 -12.42
N ALA A 119 -19.87 -2.03 -11.83
CA ALA A 119 -19.96 -0.71 -12.44
C ALA A 119 -18.57 -0.09 -12.68
N ASP A 120 -17.66 -0.17 -11.70
CA ASP A 120 -16.25 0.23 -11.84
C ASP A 120 -15.54 -0.59 -12.93
N ASP A 121 -15.78 -1.89 -13.00
CA ASP A 121 -15.18 -2.77 -14.01
C ASP A 121 -15.70 -2.48 -15.43
N ILE A 122 -17.00 -2.25 -15.59
CA ILE A 122 -17.66 -1.84 -16.85
C ILE A 122 -17.09 -0.50 -17.32
N ALA A 123 -16.97 0.47 -16.41
CA ALA A 123 -16.40 1.78 -16.68
C ALA A 123 -14.94 1.67 -17.12
N LYS A 124 -14.12 0.87 -16.42
CA LYS A 124 -12.71 0.61 -16.76
C LYS A 124 -12.53 -0.06 -18.11
N PHE A 125 -13.45 -0.94 -18.49
CA PHE A 125 -13.42 -1.62 -19.79
C PHE A 125 -14.04 -0.77 -20.90
N GLY A 126 -14.64 0.38 -20.57
CA GLY A 126 -15.29 1.27 -21.53
C GLY A 126 -16.56 0.70 -22.16
N ILE A 127 -17.23 -0.23 -21.46
CA ILE A 127 -18.41 -0.93 -21.99
C ILE A 127 -19.65 -0.05 -21.79
N LYS A 128 -20.27 0.40 -22.87
CA LYS A 128 -21.48 1.25 -22.79
C LYS A 128 -22.75 0.40 -22.77
N ASN A 129 -22.99 -0.39 -23.82
CA ASN A 129 -24.24 -1.12 -24.02
C ASN A 129 -24.15 -2.55 -23.49
N TRP A 130 -23.65 -2.72 -22.27
CA TRP A 130 -23.38 -4.03 -21.67
C TRP A 130 -24.62 -4.95 -21.68
N ARG A 131 -25.84 -4.43 -21.57
CA ARG A 131 -27.09 -5.23 -21.64
C ARG A 131 -27.24 -5.97 -22.97
N ARG A 132 -26.88 -5.34 -24.08
CA ARG A 132 -26.94 -5.93 -25.43
C ARG A 132 -25.68 -6.74 -25.71
N GLU A 133 -24.52 -6.23 -25.33
CA GLU A 133 -23.24 -6.89 -25.58
C GLU A 133 -23.08 -8.21 -24.82
N THR A 134 -23.69 -8.33 -23.63
CA THR A 134 -23.69 -9.58 -22.87
C THR A 134 -24.54 -10.67 -23.52
N MET A 135 -25.51 -10.35 -24.39
CA MET A 135 -26.34 -11.37 -25.05
C MET A 135 -25.52 -12.19 -26.05
N ASP A 136 -24.59 -11.54 -26.74
CA ASP A 136 -23.64 -12.21 -27.61
C ASP A 136 -22.49 -12.78 -26.77
N LYS A 137 -22.51 -14.10 -26.57
CA LYS A 137 -21.54 -14.82 -25.73
C LYS A 137 -20.11 -14.66 -26.22
N ASP A 138 -19.90 -14.66 -27.53
CA ASP A 138 -18.57 -14.61 -28.12
C ASP A 138 -17.99 -13.20 -28.10
N LYS A 139 -18.80 -12.19 -28.44
CA LYS A 139 -18.40 -10.78 -28.27
C LYS A 139 -18.10 -10.48 -26.80
N TRP A 140 -18.95 -10.93 -25.87
CA TRP A 140 -18.72 -10.74 -24.44
C TRP A 140 -17.42 -11.40 -23.97
N ARG A 141 -17.12 -12.61 -24.47
CA ARG A 141 -15.86 -13.31 -24.17
C ARG A 141 -14.65 -12.55 -24.71
N GLN A 142 -14.73 -11.96 -25.89
CA GLN A 142 -13.65 -11.15 -26.46
C GLN A 142 -13.40 -9.89 -25.65
N ILE A 143 -14.47 -9.16 -25.29
CA ILE A 143 -14.40 -7.94 -24.48
C ILE A 143 -13.77 -8.23 -23.12
N THR A 144 -14.25 -9.26 -22.42
CA THR A 144 -13.76 -9.61 -21.08
C THR A 144 -12.33 -10.12 -21.10
N ASN A 145 -11.89 -10.80 -22.17
CA ASN A 145 -10.53 -11.31 -22.29
C ASN A 145 -9.51 -10.26 -22.77
N LYS A 146 -9.94 -9.12 -23.33
CA LYS A 146 -9.07 -8.09 -23.91
C LYS A 146 -7.88 -7.73 -23.01
N TYR A 147 -8.12 -7.56 -21.70
CA TYR A 147 -7.12 -7.12 -20.72
C TYR A 147 -6.43 -8.25 -19.94
N VAL A 148 -6.75 -9.52 -20.23
CA VAL A 148 -6.17 -10.70 -19.58
C VAL A 148 -5.43 -11.51 -20.62
N GLN A 149 -4.33 -10.93 -21.11
CA GLN A 149 -3.45 -11.57 -22.07
C GLN A 149 -2.34 -12.31 -21.33
N ILE A 150 -2.31 -13.63 -21.49
CA ILE A 150 -1.19 -14.45 -21.03
C ILE A 150 -0.13 -14.42 -22.12
N LYS A 151 1.04 -13.87 -21.80
CA LYS A 151 2.17 -13.83 -22.72
C LYS A 151 3.08 -15.05 -22.50
N PRO A 152 3.84 -15.47 -23.52
CA PRO A 152 4.91 -16.42 -23.31
C PRO A 152 5.90 -15.87 -22.28
N VAL A 153 6.51 -16.77 -21.51
CA VAL A 153 7.56 -16.42 -20.56
C VAL A 153 8.74 -15.89 -21.37
N HIS A 154 9.27 -14.73 -20.98
CA HIS A 154 10.33 -14.10 -21.75
C HIS A 154 11.60 -14.98 -21.75
N SER A 155 12.13 -15.31 -22.93
CA SER A 155 13.29 -16.23 -23.09
C SER A 155 14.54 -15.76 -22.34
N ILE A 156 14.68 -14.44 -22.23
CA ILE A 156 15.82 -13.74 -21.60
C ILE A 156 15.66 -13.59 -20.08
N ILE A 157 14.62 -14.16 -19.44
CA ILE A 157 14.39 -13.99 -17.98
C ILE A 157 15.64 -14.24 -17.16
N GLN A 158 16.36 -15.34 -17.41
CA GLN A 158 17.51 -15.69 -16.59
C GLN A 158 18.64 -14.67 -16.72
N LYS A 159 18.90 -14.18 -17.94
CA LYS A 159 19.95 -13.18 -18.18
C LYS A 159 19.59 -11.84 -17.51
N LEU A 160 18.34 -11.40 -17.64
CA LEU A 160 17.88 -10.17 -16.99
C LEU A 160 17.89 -10.29 -15.47
N VAL A 161 17.45 -11.42 -14.92
CA VAL A 161 17.52 -11.69 -13.47
C VAL A 161 18.96 -11.60 -12.98
N HIS A 162 19.92 -12.15 -13.74
CA HIS A 162 21.33 -12.04 -13.41
C HIS A 162 21.81 -10.59 -13.40
N GLU A 163 21.52 -9.82 -14.43
CA GLU A 163 21.87 -8.39 -14.52
C GLU A 163 21.30 -7.59 -13.34
N TYR A 164 20.02 -7.79 -12.98
CA TYR A 164 19.43 -7.13 -11.82
C TYR A 164 20.10 -7.51 -10.50
N LYS A 165 20.55 -8.76 -10.36
CA LYS A 165 21.29 -9.22 -9.17
C LYS A 165 22.68 -8.60 -9.09
N GLU A 166 23.39 -8.47 -10.21
CA GLU A 166 24.69 -7.78 -10.26
C GLU A 166 24.55 -6.31 -9.87
N LEU A 167 23.56 -5.62 -10.43
CA LEU A 167 23.23 -4.23 -10.05
C LEU A 167 22.87 -4.12 -8.56
N ALA A 168 22.16 -5.10 -8.02
CA ALA A 168 21.84 -5.13 -6.59
C ALA A 168 23.08 -5.34 -5.72
N ASN A 169 23.99 -6.23 -6.12
CA ASN A 169 25.26 -6.46 -5.43
C ASN A 169 26.14 -5.21 -5.44
N ARG A 170 26.25 -4.54 -6.59
CA ARG A 170 26.99 -3.28 -6.72
C ARG A 170 26.48 -2.22 -5.73
N ARG A 171 25.15 -2.03 -5.67
CA ARG A 171 24.52 -1.11 -4.71
C ARG A 171 24.82 -1.47 -3.26
N ARG A 172 24.78 -2.77 -2.90
CA ARG A 172 25.12 -3.24 -1.54
C ARG A 172 26.57 -2.91 -1.18
N VAL A 173 27.50 -3.13 -2.12
CA VAL A 173 28.93 -2.83 -1.92
C VAL A 173 29.16 -1.32 -1.76
N GLU A 174 28.53 -0.50 -2.61
CA GLU A 174 28.62 0.97 -2.51
C GLU A 174 28.04 1.51 -1.19
N GLU A 175 26.93 0.93 -0.71
CA GLU A 175 26.32 1.29 0.56
C GLU A 175 27.20 0.91 1.75
N LEU A 176 27.77 -0.31 1.74
CA LEU A 176 28.74 -0.75 2.75
C LEU A 176 29.97 0.15 2.78
N ALA A 177 30.53 0.50 1.62
CA ALA A 177 31.67 1.41 1.52
C ALA A 177 31.35 2.81 2.09
N ARG A 178 30.15 3.33 1.81
CA ARG A 178 29.67 4.62 2.35
C ARG A 178 29.48 4.55 3.87
N SER A 179 28.90 3.47 4.39
CA SER A 179 28.74 3.25 5.83
C SER A 179 30.08 3.12 6.56
N SER A 180 31.06 2.42 5.97
CA SER A 180 32.43 2.32 6.50
C SER A 180 33.11 3.70 6.55
N GLN A 181 33.00 4.50 5.49
CA GLN A 181 33.55 5.87 5.48
C GLN A 181 32.90 6.74 6.57
N ALA A 182 31.57 6.70 6.72
CA ALA A 182 30.86 7.47 7.75
C ALA A 182 31.25 7.07 9.17
N ASN A 183 31.44 5.78 9.43
CA ASN A 183 31.93 5.28 10.71
C ASN A 183 33.35 5.76 10.99
N THR A 184 34.24 5.75 9.98
CA THR A 184 35.62 6.22 10.12
C THR A 184 35.68 7.71 10.46
N THR A 185 34.86 8.55 9.81
CA THR A 185 34.76 9.99 10.11
C THR A 185 34.20 10.26 11.50
N SER A 186 33.28 9.41 11.97
CA SER A 186 32.70 9.51 13.31
C SER A 186 33.71 9.16 14.41
N THR A 187 34.55 8.13 14.20
CA THR A 187 35.61 7.74 15.16
C THR A 187 36.73 8.79 15.28
N VAL A 188 37.05 9.50 14.20
CA VAL A 188 38.06 10.58 14.21
C VAL A 188 37.57 11.81 15.01
N THR A 189 36.25 12.03 15.09
CA THR A 189 35.67 13.19 15.79
C THR A 189 35.44 12.94 17.30
N SER A 190 35.57 11.70 17.77
CA SER A 190 35.37 11.31 19.18
C SER A 190 36.66 11.21 20.00
N GLN A 191 37.69 11.99 19.69
CA GLN A 191 38.77 12.25 20.66
C GLN A 191 38.28 13.28 21.68
N THR A 192 37.69 12.80 22.77
CA THR A 192 37.38 13.61 23.96
C THR A 192 38.68 14.10 24.61
N PRO A 193 38.85 15.40 24.89
CA PRO A 193 39.92 15.89 25.74
C PRO A 193 39.79 15.35 27.17
N PRO A 194 40.90 15.24 27.94
CA PRO A 194 40.86 14.67 29.28
C PRO A 194 39.96 15.46 30.22
N MET A 195 39.30 14.73 31.11
CA MET A 195 38.35 15.22 32.11
C MET A 195 38.88 16.43 32.89
N SER A 196 38.29 17.60 32.64
CA SER A 196 38.20 18.65 33.64
C SER A 196 37.11 18.22 34.64
N THR A 197 37.52 17.91 35.87
CA THR A 197 36.63 17.69 37.01
C THR A 197 35.96 19.02 37.41
N GLY A 198 35.03 19.48 36.61
CA GLY A 198 34.11 20.56 36.97
C GLY A 198 32.96 19.99 37.78
N VAL A 199 32.97 20.21 39.09
CA VAL A 199 31.81 19.94 39.95
C VAL A 199 30.66 20.83 39.46
N VAL A 200 29.68 20.25 38.77
CA VAL A 200 28.48 20.97 38.33
C VAL A 200 27.62 21.25 39.55
N THR A 201 27.75 22.45 40.12
CA THR A 201 26.87 22.91 41.21
C THR A 201 25.55 23.41 40.60
N ASN A 202 24.44 22.81 41.02
CA ASN A 202 23.10 23.10 40.50
C ASN A 202 22.50 24.32 41.22
N ILE A 203 23.08 25.49 41.04
CA ILE A 203 22.69 26.73 41.75
C ILE A 203 21.76 27.57 40.86
N CYS A 204 20.72 28.15 41.45
CA CYS A 204 19.86 29.11 40.76
C CYS A 204 20.55 30.47 40.61
N PRO A 205 20.70 31.05 39.41
CA PRO A 205 21.41 32.33 39.20
C PRO A 205 20.73 33.56 39.79
N ASN A 206 19.48 33.44 40.25
CA ASN A 206 18.64 34.57 40.64
C ASN A 206 18.42 34.65 42.16
N CYS A 207 18.79 33.61 42.91
CA CYS A 207 18.63 33.55 44.37
C CYS A 207 19.66 32.65 45.06
N ASP A 208 20.67 32.18 44.32
CA ASP A 208 21.75 31.29 44.75
C ASP A 208 21.34 30.01 45.49
N GLN A 209 20.06 29.60 45.35
CA GLN A 209 19.56 28.38 45.97
C GLN A 209 20.12 27.13 45.27
N VAL A 210 20.74 26.24 46.05
CA VAL A 210 21.24 24.94 45.57
C VAL A 210 20.08 23.97 45.33
N CYS A 211 19.92 23.53 44.09
CA CYS A 211 18.94 22.55 43.66
C CYS A 211 19.59 21.17 43.53
N LYS A 212 18.81 20.09 43.66
CA LYS A 212 19.35 18.72 43.58
C LYS A 212 19.87 18.33 42.19
N ASN A 213 19.32 18.92 41.13
CA ASN A 213 19.70 18.64 39.74
C ASN A 213 19.30 19.79 38.80
N GLN A 214 19.81 19.77 37.57
CA GLN A 214 19.61 20.83 36.58
C GLN A 214 18.15 21.01 36.14
N ARG A 215 17.36 19.92 36.19
CA ARG A 215 15.90 19.97 35.94
C ARG A 215 15.18 20.68 37.10
N GLY A 216 15.63 20.48 38.34
CA GLY A 216 15.19 21.22 39.52
C GLY A 216 15.47 22.71 39.42
N VAL A 217 16.66 23.11 38.93
CA VAL A 217 17.00 24.53 38.67
C VAL A 217 15.98 25.17 37.70
N LYS A 218 15.64 24.48 36.61
CA LYS A 218 14.65 24.99 35.63
C LYS A 218 13.25 25.15 36.21
N ILE A 219 12.81 24.24 37.09
CA ILE A 219 11.50 24.33 37.74
C ILE A 219 11.50 25.46 38.78
N HIS A 220 12.53 25.51 39.63
CA HIS A 220 12.70 26.53 40.65
C HIS A 220 12.74 27.96 40.06
N ARG A 221 13.44 28.14 38.93
CA ARG A 221 13.54 29.43 38.24
C ARG A 221 12.18 30.03 37.86
N ARG A 222 11.21 29.19 37.46
CA ARG A 222 9.85 29.64 37.09
C ARG A 222 9.08 30.27 38.26
N THR A 223 9.39 29.86 39.49
CA THR A 223 8.78 30.41 40.72
C THR A 223 9.63 31.54 41.31
N CYS A 224 10.95 31.47 41.16
CA CYS A 224 11.89 32.51 41.59
C CYS A 224 11.69 33.82 40.79
N ASP A 225 11.59 33.74 39.46
CA ASP A 225 11.39 34.92 38.59
C ASP A 225 10.08 35.66 38.92
N LYS A 226 9.05 34.94 39.40
CA LYS A 226 7.76 35.54 39.81
C LYS A 226 7.81 36.27 41.17
N LYS A 227 8.79 35.97 42.03
CA LYS A 227 8.98 36.67 43.31
C LYS A 227 9.77 37.97 43.14
N VAL A 228 10.74 38.00 42.23
CA VAL A 228 11.53 39.20 41.92
C VAL A 228 10.66 40.32 41.35
N VAL A 229 9.71 39.99 40.47
CA VAL A 229 8.79 40.97 39.85
C VAL A 229 7.80 41.58 40.86
N LYS A 230 7.53 40.92 41.99
CA LYS A 230 6.60 41.44 43.02
C LYS A 230 7.25 42.38 44.05
N GLN A 231 8.57 42.56 44.00
CA GLN A 231 9.30 43.41 44.96
C GLN A 231 9.74 44.76 44.38
N THR A 232 9.43 45.08 43.11
CA THR A 232 9.69 46.42 42.55
C THR A 232 8.66 47.42 43.10
N PRO A 233 9.04 48.44 43.89
CA PRO A 233 8.10 49.43 44.38
C PRO A 233 7.67 50.36 43.25
N MET A 234 6.36 50.62 43.15
CA MET A 234 5.80 51.72 42.38
C MET A 234 6.20 53.05 43.02
N GLY A 235 6.78 53.97 42.23
CA GLY A 235 7.02 55.34 42.68
C GLY A 235 7.61 56.25 41.59
N GLN A 236 6.74 57.12 41.05
CA GLN A 236 6.94 58.54 40.68
C GLN A 236 8.02 58.85 39.62
N GLY A 237 7.76 59.51 38.48
CA GLY A 237 6.95 60.71 38.24
C GLY A 237 7.90 61.88 37.93
N LEU A 238 7.80 62.47 36.73
CA LEU A 238 8.40 63.71 36.13
C LEU A 238 8.85 63.35 34.69
N VAL A 239 8.33 63.90 33.59
CA VAL A 239 7.67 65.19 33.31
C VAL A 239 6.37 64.98 32.55
#